data_AF-A0A2V6EXA0-F1
#
_entry.id   AF-A0A2V6EXA0-F1
#
_cell.length_a   1.000
_cell.length_b   1.000
_cell.length_c   1.000
_cell.angle_alpha   90.00
_cell.angle_beta   90.00
_cell.angle_gamma   90.00
#
_symmetry.space_group_name_H-M   'P 1'
#
loop_
_entity.id
_entity.type
_entity.pdbx_description
1 polymer ?
#
loop_
_entity_poly.entity_id
_entity_poly.type
_entity_poly.pdbx_seq_one_letter_code
_entity_poly.pdbx_strand_id
1 'polypeptide(L)'
;MRRKIVFLMVVATTLIFANVSYGQNSPAPAASGSPIDATLFTTYTIDSAHTNVSWLVCGSTQNTSGCYASGNLGPFGKVGALMEGNPKTDLSTNTVTRAIYVLDIASGSNLNEVELSVYTKTDTITPDFDTVSVTLSKTVSLPLVGGTSAGASMAANNKFLFIGTNRSPEGVELNKRTLSISQFGGFSPPINVSAITADQYGYVTATFGSFTGGESGFIVFGPDGSLQEDGGGADFMLNTVQAVLPSTLP
;
A
#
# COMPACT_ATOMS: atom_id res chain seq x y z
N MET A 1 86.40 -12.90 36.56
CA MET A 1 85.47 -13.87 35.92
C MET A 1 84.38 -13.05 35.23
N ARG A 2 84.26 -13.12 33.89
CA ARG A 2 83.14 -13.72 33.12
C ARG A 2 81.75 -13.18 33.57
N ARG A 3 80.85 -12.63 32.74
CA ARG A 3 80.66 -12.62 31.27
C ARG A 3 79.69 -11.47 30.92
N LYS A 4 79.86 -10.89 29.72
CA LYS A 4 78.87 -10.05 29.03
C LYS A 4 77.61 -10.87 28.70
N ILE A 5 76.43 -10.25 28.79
CA ILE A 5 75.26 -10.62 27.98
C ILE A 5 74.68 -9.33 27.40
N VAL A 6 74.90 -9.18 26.09
CA VAL A 6 74.23 -8.21 25.22
C VAL A 6 73.00 -8.93 24.68
N PHE A 7 71.80 -8.43 24.96
CA PHE A 7 70.60 -8.89 24.28
C PHE A 7 70.38 -8.02 23.04
N LEU A 8 70.58 -8.62 21.87
CA LEU A 8 70.12 -8.08 20.59
C LEU A 8 68.59 -8.10 20.57
N MET A 9 67.98 -6.93 20.37
CA MET A 9 66.59 -6.84 19.90
C MET A 9 66.58 -7.17 18.40
N VAL A 10 65.95 -8.29 18.04
CA VAL A 10 65.55 -8.59 16.66
C VAL A 10 64.11 -8.12 16.51
N VAL A 11 63.91 -7.00 15.83
CA VAL A 11 62.59 -6.58 15.36
C VAL A 11 62.33 -7.32 14.05
N ALA A 12 61.47 -8.34 14.08
CA ALA A 12 60.99 -9.00 12.89
C ALA A 12 59.94 -8.11 12.24
N THR A 13 60.32 -7.42 11.17
CA THR A 13 59.42 -6.66 10.30
C THR A 13 58.60 -7.64 9.48
N THR A 14 57.36 -7.91 9.90
CA THR A 14 56.38 -8.65 9.11
C THR A 14 55.96 -7.78 7.92
N LEU A 15 56.41 -8.17 6.73
CA LEU A 15 55.94 -7.63 5.46
C LEU A 15 54.46 -8.02 5.28
N ILE A 16 53.54 -7.09 5.50
CA ILE A 16 52.14 -7.24 5.11
C ILE A 16 52.06 -6.92 3.62
N PHE A 17 51.91 -7.95 2.78
CA PHE A 17 51.53 -7.77 1.39
C PHE A 17 50.08 -7.27 1.36
N ALA A 18 49.93 -5.96 1.12
CA ALA A 18 48.65 -5.37 0.76
C ALA A 18 48.23 -5.95 -0.60
N ASN A 19 47.27 -6.87 -0.60
CA ASN A 19 46.55 -7.23 -1.81
C ASN A 19 45.65 -6.06 -2.20
N VAL A 20 46.17 -5.21 -3.08
CA VAL A 20 45.38 -4.22 -3.82
C VAL A 20 44.43 -5.01 -4.73
N SER A 21 43.20 -5.20 -4.26
CA SER A 21 42.12 -5.73 -5.10
C SER A 21 41.77 -4.65 -6.12
N TYR A 22 42.24 -4.83 -7.36
CA TYR A 22 41.81 -4.04 -8.50
C TYR A 22 40.30 -4.27 -8.73
N GLY A 23 39.59 -3.16 -8.93
CA GLY A 23 38.13 -3.09 -8.99
C GLY A 23 37.50 -4.21 -9.80
N GLN A 24 36.69 -5.03 -9.13
CA GLN A 24 35.63 -5.76 -9.81
C GLN A 24 34.65 -4.71 -10.34
N ASN A 25 34.59 -4.57 -11.67
CA ASN A 25 33.45 -3.97 -12.34
C ASN A 25 32.21 -4.78 -11.94
N SER A 26 31.54 -4.38 -10.87
CA SER A 26 30.19 -4.83 -10.57
C SER A 26 29.36 -4.58 -11.83
N PRO A 27 28.67 -5.60 -12.38
CA PRO A 27 27.76 -5.38 -13.47
C PRO A 27 26.78 -4.28 -13.05
N ALA A 28 26.65 -3.25 -13.89
CA ALA A 28 25.62 -2.24 -13.71
C ALA A 28 24.28 -2.95 -13.47
N PRO A 29 23.44 -2.48 -12.52
CA PRO A 29 22.12 -3.06 -12.31
C PRO A 29 21.42 -3.16 -13.67
N ALA A 30 20.95 -4.37 -14.02
CA ALA A 30 20.17 -4.54 -15.24
C ALA A 30 19.02 -3.53 -15.20
N ALA A 31 18.87 -2.75 -16.28
CA ALA A 31 17.73 -1.86 -16.42
C ALA A 31 16.47 -2.69 -16.17
N SER A 32 15.62 -2.26 -15.25
CA SER A 32 14.37 -2.95 -14.96
C SER A 32 13.57 -2.99 -16.26
N GLY A 33 13.35 -4.19 -16.79
CA GLY A 33 12.45 -4.37 -17.94
C GLY A 33 11.09 -3.77 -17.60
N SER A 34 10.44 -3.15 -18.58
CA SER A 34 9.07 -2.66 -18.41
C SER A 34 8.17 -3.78 -17.90
N PRO A 35 7.21 -3.50 -17.00
CA PRO A 35 6.21 -4.49 -16.60
C PRO A 35 5.56 -5.14 -17.82
N ILE A 36 5.34 -6.45 -17.76
CA ILE A 36 4.78 -7.23 -18.89
C ILE A 36 3.36 -6.80 -19.28
N ASP A 37 2.70 -6.05 -18.39
CA ASP A 37 1.35 -5.53 -18.53
C ASP A 37 1.31 -4.00 -18.61
N ALA A 38 2.44 -3.35 -18.92
CA ALA A 38 2.54 -1.89 -19.02
C ALA A 38 1.59 -1.27 -20.06
N THR A 39 1.06 -2.08 -20.98
CA THR A 39 0.10 -1.70 -22.02
C THR A 39 -1.35 -2.06 -21.68
N LEU A 40 -1.60 -2.61 -20.49
CA LEU A 40 -2.92 -2.98 -19.99
C LEU A 40 -3.31 -2.05 -18.83
N PHE A 41 -4.61 -1.81 -18.69
CA PHE A 41 -5.16 -1.04 -17.59
C PHE A 41 -6.52 -1.61 -17.18
N THR A 42 -6.90 -1.36 -15.93
CA THR A 42 -8.22 -1.73 -15.40
C THR A 42 -8.96 -0.48 -15.01
N THR A 43 -10.21 -0.36 -15.46
CA THR A 43 -11.14 0.65 -14.96
C THR A 43 -12.11 0.01 -13.97
N TYR A 44 -12.50 0.79 -12.97
CA TYR A 44 -13.49 0.41 -11.97
C TYR A 44 -14.64 1.41 -12.01
N THR A 45 -15.86 0.91 -12.00
CA THR A 45 -17.08 1.71 -11.94
C THR A 45 -17.92 1.23 -10.75
N ILE A 46 -18.30 2.16 -9.89
CA ILE A 46 -19.19 1.89 -8.76
C ILE A 46 -20.61 2.28 -9.20
N ASP A 47 -21.60 1.42 -8.93
CA ASP A 47 -23.00 1.76 -9.22
C ASP A 47 -23.49 2.95 -8.38
N SER A 48 -24.61 3.58 -8.75
CA SER A 48 -25.10 4.77 -8.04
C SER A 48 -25.48 4.51 -6.58
N ALA A 49 -25.77 3.25 -6.23
CA ALA A 49 -26.06 2.83 -4.86
C ALA A 49 -24.80 2.53 -4.04
N HIS A 50 -23.63 2.50 -4.69
CA HIS A 50 -22.36 2.07 -4.13
C HIS A 50 -22.39 0.65 -3.56
N THR A 51 -23.18 -0.24 -4.15
CA THR A 51 -23.35 -1.63 -3.71
C THR A 51 -22.60 -2.63 -4.57
N ASN A 52 -22.17 -2.23 -5.76
CA ASN A 52 -21.43 -3.09 -6.68
C ASN A 52 -20.28 -2.33 -7.33
N VAL A 53 -19.18 -3.05 -7.58
CA VAL A 53 -18.04 -2.55 -8.35
C VAL A 53 -17.91 -3.37 -9.63
N SER A 54 -18.15 -2.75 -10.77
CA SER A 54 -17.82 -3.34 -12.07
C SER A 54 -16.38 -3.02 -12.44
N TRP A 55 -15.68 -3.97 -13.06
CA TRP A 55 -14.32 -3.76 -13.57
C TRP A 55 -14.20 -4.21 -15.02
N LEU A 56 -13.30 -3.57 -15.75
CA LEU A 56 -13.03 -3.84 -17.16
C LEU A 56 -11.54 -3.68 -17.43
N VAL A 57 -10.92 -4.71 -18.01
CA VAL A 57 -9.50 -4.71 -18.39
C VAL A 57 -9.41 -4.48 -19.89
N CYS A 58 -8.69 -3.43 -20.28
CA CYS A 58 -8.44 -3.09 -21.67
C CYS A 58 -6.97 -2.73 -21.90
N GLY A 59 -6.58 -2.62 -23.17
CA GLY A 59 -5.25 -2.20 -23.56
C GLY A 59 -4.81 -2.87 -24.85
N SER A 60 -3.53 -3.20 -24.93
CA SER A 60 -2.97 -3.96 -26.05
C SER A 60 -2.00 -5.04 -25.58
N THR A 61 -2.02 -6.18 -26.25
CA THR A 61 -0.95 -7.19 -26.21
C THR A 61 0.03 -6.94 -27.36
N GLN A 62 0.93 -7.89 -27.63
CA GLN A 62 1.85 -7.79 -28.75
C GLN A 62 1.13 -7.72 -30.10
N ASN A 63 0.03 -8.46 -30.26
CA ASN A 63 -0.65 -8.65 -31.55
C ASN A 63 -2.06 -8.07 -31.61
N THR A 64 -2.70 -7.78 -30.47
CA THR A 64 -4.10 -7.31 -30.43
C THR A 64 -4.28 -6.11 -29.52
N SER A 65 -5.43 -5.43 -29.66
CA SER A 65 -5.86 -4.36 -28.78
C SER A 65 -7.37 -4.45 -28.57
N GLY A 66 -7.83 -4.14 -27.37
CA GLY A 66 -9.25 -4.17 -27.03
C GLY A 66 -9.48 -4.31 -25.53
N CYS A 67 -10.66 -4.79 -25.17
CA CYS A 67 -10.99 -5.15 -23.81
C CYS A 67 -11.09 -6.67 -23.69
N TYR A 68 -10.33 -7.23 -22.77
CA TYR A 68 -10.07 -8.66 -22.69
C TYR A 68 -10.93 -9.36 -21.64
N ALA A 69 -11.31 -8.64 -20.58
CA ALA A 69 -12.09 -9.21 -19.50
C ALA A 69 -12.88 -8.15 -18.74
N SER A 70 -13.99 -8.58 -18.13
CA SER A 70 -14.81 -7.76 -17.24
C SER A 70 -15.46 -8.61 -16.16
N GLY A 71 -15.86 -7.99 -15.06
CA GLY A 71 -16.62 -8.66 -14.01
C GLY A 71 -17.21 -7.70 -13.00
N ASN A 72 -17.79 -8.26 -11.94
CA ASN A 72 -18.39 -7.51 -10.84
C ASN A 72 -17.85 -8.02 -9.50
N LEU A 73 -17.71 -7.12 -8.53
CA LEU A 73 -17.44 -7.39 -7.12
C LEU A 73 -18.65 -6.94 -6.30
N GLY A 74 -19.00 -7.72 -5.28
CA GLY A 74 -20.16 -7.47 -4.41
C GLY A 74 -21.17 -8.62 -4.42
N PRO A 75 -22.39 -8.39 -3.91
CA PRO A 75 -22.90 -7.12 -3.42
C PRO A 75 -22.25 -6.67 -2.10
N PHE A 76 -22.21 -5.35 -1.88
CA PHE A 76 -21.76 -4.68 -0.67
C PHE A 76 -22.90 -3.85 -0.07
N GLY A 77 -22.80 -3.51 1.22
CA GLY A 77 -23.72 -2.58 1.87
C GLY A 77 -23.50 -1.14 1.38
N LYS A 78 -22.24 -0.68 1.37
CA LYS A 78 -21.81 0.57 0.73
C LYS A 78 -20.30 0.60 0.56
N VAL A 79 -19.80 0.69 -0.67
CA VAL A 79 -18.38 0.88 -0.97
C VAL A 79 -17.94 2.28 -0.54
N GLY A 80 -17.03 2.35 0.43
CA GLY A 80 -16.46 3.58 0.96
C GLY A 80 -15.10 3.94 0.35
N ALA A 81 -14.30 2.93 -0.03
CA ALA A 81 -13.02 3.12 -0.68
C ALA A 81 -12.63 1.88 -1.50
N LEU A 82 -11.82 2.09 -2.54
CA LEU A 82 -11.31 1.05 -3.44
C LEU A 82 -9.85 1.31 -3.76
N MET A 83 -9.00 0.29 -3.72
CA MET A 83 -7.58 0.40 -4.07
C MET A 83 -7.07 -0.89 -4.69
N GLU A 84 -6.23 -0.75 -5.72
CA GLU A 84 -5.46 -1.86 -6.27
C GLU A 84 -4.04 -1.86 -5.68
N GLY A 85 -3.54 -3.04 -5.32
CA GLY A 85 -2.20 -3.23 -4.78
C GLY A 85 -1.13 -3.25 -5.86
N ASN A 86 0.14 -3.19 -5.43
CA ASN A 86 1.27 -3.30 -6.33
C ASN A 86 1.29 -4.64 -7.06
N PRO A 87 1.70 -4.67 -8.34
CA PRO A 87 1.80 -5.90 -9.12
C PRO A 87 2.90 -6.81 -8.58
N LYS A 88 2.64 -8.11 -8.65
CA LYS A 88 3.64 -9.16 -8.55
C LYS A 88 3.65 -9.96 -9.85
N THR A 89 4.77 -9.90 -10.55
CA THR A 89 4.99 -10.57 -11.84
C THR A 89 5.68 -11.92 -11.65
N ASP A 90 5.20 -12.94 -12.35
CA ASP A 90 5.88 -14.22 -12.56
C ASP A 90 6.09 -14.43 -14.06
N LEU A 91 7.34 -14.24 -14.50
CA LEU A 91 7.75 -14.38 -15.90
C LEU A 91 7.76 -15.83 -16.39
N SER A 92 7.76 -16.83 -15.49
CA SER A 92 7.73 -18.24 -15.89
C SER A 92 6.34 -18.65 -16.39
N THR A 93 5.30 -17.96 -15.91
CA THR A 93 3.90 -18.20 -16.26
C THR A 93 3.27 -17.04 -17.05
N ASN A 94 4.03 -15.95 -17.28
CA ASN A 94 3.54 -14.68 -17.83
C ASN A 94 2.31 -14.14 -17.07
N THR A 95 2.35 -14.25 -15.74
CA THR A 95 1.25 -13.80 -14.89
C THR A 95 1.60 -12.53 -14.13
N VAL A 96 0.61 -11.66 -13.96
CA VAL A 96 0.67 -10.53 -13.03
C VAL A 96 -0.46 -10.68 -12.03
N THR A 97 -0.12 -10.62 -10.74
CA THR A 97 -1.09 -10.70 -9.65
C THR A 97 -1.16 -9.38 -8.89
N ARG A 98 -2.38 -8.96 -8.56
CA ARG A 98 -2.66 -7.76 -7.76
C ARG A 98 -3.75 -8.05 -6.75
N ALA A 99 -3.65 -7.44 -5.58
CA ALA A 99 -4.76 -7.39 -4.66
C ALA A 99 -5.73 -6.27 -5.06
N ILE A 100 -7.03 -6.49 -4.94
CA ILE A 100 -8.04 -5.42 -4.98
C ILE A 100 -8.66 -5.36 -3.59
N TYR A 101 -8.57 -4.19 -2.97
CA TYR A 101 -9.08 -3.90 -1.65
C TYR A 101 -10.38 -3.11 -1.79
N VAL A 102 -11.50 -3.71 -1.40
CA VAL A 102 -12.82 -3.05 -1.37
C VAL A 102 -13.23 -2.87 0.07
N LEU A 103 -13.43 -1.62 0.48
CA LEU A 103 -13.90 -1.29 1.83
C LEU A 103 -15.42 -1.13 1.81
N ASP A 104 -16.14 -2.08 2.41
CA ASP A 104 -17.57 -1.97 2.68
C ASP A 104 -17.76 -1.27 4.03
N ILE A 105 -18.29 -0.06 4.00
CA ILE A 105 -18.50 0.77 5.19
C ILE A 105 -19.91 0.64 5.75
N ALA A 106 -20.76 -0.20 5.17
CA ALA A 106 -22.11 -0.44 5.69
C ALA A 106 -22.40 -1.94 5.69
N SER A 107 -21.44 -2.74 6.16
CA SER A 107 -21.56 -4.19 6.23
C SER A 107 -22.38 -4.62 7.44
N GLY A 108 -22.55 -5.95 7.58
CA GLY A 108 -23.31 -6.56 8.66
C GLY A 108 -24.82 -6.37 8.53
N SER A 109 -25.58 -7.02 9.41
CA SER A 109 -27.05 -6.96 9.38
C SER A 109 -27.62 -5.58 9.73
N ASN A 110 -26.86 -4.78 10.47
CA ASN A 110 -27.26 -3.44 10.94
C ASN A 110 -26.71 -2.30 10.05
N LEU A 111 -25.96 -2.63 8.99
CA LEU A 111 -25.37 -1.66 8.04
C LEU A 111 -24.51 -0.58 8.72
N ASN A 112 -23.80 -0.94 9.78
CA ASN A 112 -22.97 -0.05 10.60
C ASN A 112 -21.58 -0.62 10.90
N GLU A 113 -21.26 -1.79 10.35
CA GLU A 113 -19.95 -2.41 10.46
C GLU A 113 -19.08 -2.01 9.27
N VAL A 114 -17.78 -2.27 9.39
CA VAL A 114 -16.80 -2.03 8.33
C VAL A 114 -16.07 -3.32 8.03
N GLU A 115 -16.08 -3.73 6.77
CA GLU A 115 -15.39 -4.93 6.28
C GLU A 115 -14.47 -4.60 5.09
N LEU A 116 -13.28 -5.19 5.10
CA LEU A 116 -12.36 -5.16 3.97
C LEU A 116 -12.47 -6.49 3.21
N SER A 117 -12.96 -6.43 1.97
CA SER A 117 -12.88 -7.55 1.04
C SER A 117 -11.60 -7.45 0.21
N VAL A 118 -10.78 -8.49 0.26
CA VAL A 118 -9.51 -8.62 -0.47
C VAL A 118 -9.69 -9.62 -1.60
N TYR A 119 -9.69 -9.14 -2.84
CA TYR A 119 -9.71 -9.98 -4.03
C TYR A 119 -8.29 -10.15 -4.58
N THR A 120 -8.01 -11.29 -5.19
CA THR A 120 -6.81 -11.49 -6.02
C THR A 120 -7.22 -11.40 -7.47
N LYS A 121 -6.68 -10.40 -8.17
CA LYS A 121 -6.70 -10.27 -9.63
C LYS A 121 -5.46 -10.95 -10.20
N THR A 122 -5.66 -11.82 -11.18
CA THR A 122 -4.59 -12.50 -11.90
C THR A 122 -4.80 -12.28 -13.39
N ASP A 123 -3.86 -11.60 -14.02
CA ASP A 123 -3.77 -11.37 -15.46
C ASP A 123 -2.76 -12.37 -16.03
N THR A 124 -3.12 -13.11 -17.08
CA THR A 124 -2.24 -14.07 -17.78
C THR A 124 -2.06 -13.60 -19.22
N ILE A 125 -0.87 -13.09 -19.51
CA ILE A 125 -0.63 -12.29 -20.70
C ILE A 125 0.04 -13.15 -21.76
N THR A 126 -0.59 -13.23 -22.92
CA THR A 126 -0.05 -13.88 -24.10
C THR A 126 0.07 -12.88 -25.25
N PRO A 127 0.82 -13.19 -26.32
CA PRO A 127 0.93 -12.28 -27.46
C PRO A 127 -0.41 -11.92 -28.10
N ASP A 128 -1.38 -12.84 -28.11
CA ASP A 128 -2.65 -12.68 -28.82
C ASP A 128 -3.82 -12.26 -27.92
N PHE A 129 -3.78 -12.62 -26.63
CA PHE A 129 -4.88 -12.38 -25.70
C PHE A 129 -4.40 -12.28 -24.24
N ASP A 130 -5.20 -11.64 -23.39
CA ASP A 130 -5.01 -11.61 -21.94
C ASP A 130 -6.18 -12.30 -21.25
N THR A 131 -5.90 -13.22 -20.33
CA THR A 131 -6.93 -13.86 -19.51
C THR A 131 -6.88 -13.31 -18.10
N VAL A 132 -7.97 -12.70 -17.66
CA VAL A 132 -8.07 -12.12 -16.32
C VAL A 132 -9.06 -12.91 -15.46
N SER A 133 -8.67 -13.19 -14.23
CA SER A 133 -9.54 -13.72 -13.19
C SER A 133 -9.46 -12.85 -11.94
N VAL A 134 -10.61 -12.65 -11.28
CA VAL A 134 -10.69 -11.93 -10.00
C VAL A 134 -11.45 -12.81 -9.01
N THR A 135 -10.83 -13.12 -7.88
CA THR A 135 -11.37 -14.05 -6.89
C THR A 135 -11.30 -13.48 -5.48
N LEU A 136 -12.39 -13.58 -4.72
CA LEU A 136 -12.40 -13.15 -3.32
C LEU A 136 -11.46 -14.07 -2.52
N SER A 137 -10.43 -13.48 -1.93
CA SER A 137 -9.43 -14.22 -1.17
C SER A 137 -9.76 -14.22 0.32
N LYS A 138 -10.14 -13.07 0.87
CA LYS A 138 -10.51 -12.89 2.28
C LYS A 138 -11.49 -11.75 2.48
N THR A 139 -12.25 -11.85 3.56
CA THR A 139 -13.01 -10.73 4.16
C THR A 139 -12.48 -10.55 5.58
N VAL A 140 -12.24 -9.30 5.97
CA VAL A 140 -11.69 -8.94 7.28
C VAL A 140 -12.58 -7.90 7.92
N SER A 141 -13.18 -8.21 9.06
CA SER A 141 -13.93 -7.23 9.86
C SER A 141 -12.97 -6.27 10.54
N LEU A 142 -13.24 -4.97 10.42
CA LEU A 142 -12.43 -3.91 10.99
C LEU A 142 -13.11 -3.34 12.25
N PRO A 143 -12.38 -3.04 13.33
CA PRO A 143 -12.92 -2.40 14.53
C PRO A 143 -13.17 -0.89 14.30
N LEU A 144 -13.93 -0.57 13.26
CA LEU A 144 -14.33 0.77 12.88
C LEU A 144 -15.87 0.86 12.83
N VAL A 145 -16.39 2.08 12.96
CA VAL A 145 -17.82 2.36 12.88
C VAL A 145 -18.15 2.81 11.46
N GLY A 146 -19.00 2.05 10.81
CA GLY A 146 -19.50 2.31 9.47
C GLY A 146 -20.84 3.04 9.47
N GLY A 147 -21.50 3.06 8.32
CA GLY A 147 -22.85 3.56 8.11
C GLY A 147 -23.07 3.92 6.64
N THR A 148 -24.33 3.86 6.20
CA THR A 148 -24.72 4.33 4.86
C THR A 148 -24.46 5.83 4.63
N SER A 149 -24.27 6.62 5.70
CA SER A 149 -23.85 8.02 5.64
C SER A 149 -22.38 8.26 6.01
N ALA A 150 -21.63 7.22 6.39
CA ALA A 150 -20.22 7.36 6.70
C ALA A 150 -19.42 7.69 5.44
N GLY A 151 -18.32 8.42 5.64
CA GLY A 151 -17.22 8.56 4.70
C GLY A 151 -16.04 7.72 5.18
N ALA A 152 -15.20 7.27 4.24
CA ALA A 152 -14.00 6.54 4.55
C ALA A 152 -12.81 7.04 3.75
N SER A 153 -11.64 6.83 4.33
CA SER A 153 -10.36 7.14 3.73
C SER A 153 -9.47 5.91 3.81
N MET A 154 -8.74 5.64 2.74
CA MET A 154 -7.83 4.51 2.66
C MET A 154 -6.58 4.90 1.87
N ALA A 155 -5.42 4.67 2.47
CA ALA A 155 -4.13 4.78 1.80
C ALA A 155 -3.28 3.55 2.13
N ALA A 156 -2.15 3.39 1.46
CA ALA A 156 -1.31 2.23 1.69
C ALA A 156 0.16 2.50 1.37
N ASN A 157 1.02 1.68 1.97
CA ASN A 157 2.39 1.50 1.52
C ASN A 157 2.61 0.04 1.10
N ASN A 158 3.86 -0.39 0.93
CA ASN A 158 4.17 -1.75 0.48
C ASN A 158 3.75 -2.85 1.46
N LYS A 159 3.66 -2.54 2.76
CA LYS A 159 3.43 -3.51 3.83
C LYS A 159 2.05 -3.40 4.48
N PHE A 160 1.49 -2.19 4.51
CA PHE A 160 0.30 -1.88 5.30
C PHE A 160 -0.77 -1.15 4.48
N LEU A 161 -2.02 -1.36 4.88
CA LEU A 161 -3.17 -0.53 4.55
C LEU A 161 -3.52 0.30 5.78
N PHE A 162 -3.81 1.57 5.58
CA PHE A 162 -4.30 2.48 6.61
C PHE A 162 -5.72 2.87 6.23
N ILE A 163 -6.66 2.62 7.13
CA ILE A 163 -8.09 2.74 6.87
C ILE A 163 -8.73 3.49 8.02
N GLY A 164 -9.67 4.38 7.72
CA GLY A 164 -10.47 5.06 8.73
C GLY A 164 -11.82 5.51 8.20
N THR A 165 -12.72 5.83 9.12
CA THR A 165 -14.03 6.41 8.80
C THR A 165 -14.24 7.71 9.56
N ASN A 166 -15.06 8.60 9.02
CA ASN A 166 -15.45 9.85 9.69
C ASN A 166 -16.38 9.65 10.89
N ARG A 167 -16.60 8.40 11.32
CA ARG A 167 -17.38 8.01 12.50
C ARG A 167 -16.55 7.36 13.60
N SER A 168 -15.26 7.11 13.34
CA SER A 168 -14.34 6.47 14.28
C SER A 168 -13.23 7.42 14.71
N PRO A 169 -12.94 7.55 16.02
CA PRO A 169 -11.80 8.30 16.54
C PRO A 169 -10.47 7.57 16.39
N GLU A 170 -10.51 6.29 16.01
CA GLU A 170 -9.37 5.49 15.62
C GLU A 170 -9.38 5.18 14.12
N GLY A 171 -8.19 5.04 13.55
CA GLY A 171 -7.96 4.34 12.29
C GLY A 171 -7.40 2.93 12.55
N VAL A 172 -7.32 2.14 11.49
CA VAL A 172 -6.70 0.81 11.52
C VAL A 172 -5.54 0.73 10.55
N GLU A 173 -4.42 0.20 11.02
CA GLU A 173 -3.32 -0.28 10.21
C GLU A 173 -3.49 -1.79 10.05
N LEU A 174 -3.57 -2.25 8.80
CA LEU A 174 -3.70 -3.66 8.46
C LEU A 174 -2.44 -4.13 7.73
N ASN A 175 -1.79 -5.15 8.27
CA ASN A 175 -0.66 -5.78 7.61
C ASN A 175 -1.13 -6.56 6.38
N LYS A 176 -0.69 -6.20 5.17
CA LYS A 176 -1.14 -6.81 3.91
C LYS A 176 -0.81 -8.30 3.78
N ARG A 177 0.20 -8.79 4.51
CA ARG A 177 0.63 -10.20 4.45
C ARG A 177 -0.12 -11.08 5.43
N THR A 178 -0.24 -10.64 6.68
CA THR A 178 -0.85 -11.44 7.76
C THR A 178 -2.31 -11.11 7.99
N LEU A 179 -2.79 -9.99 7.45
CA LEU A 179 -4.10 -9.40 7.71
C LEU A 179 -4.35 -9.10 9.19
N SER A 180 -3.27 -8.97 9.99
CA SER A 180 -3.36 -8.54 11.38
C SER A 180 -3.64 -7.04 11.46
N ILE A 181 -4.47 -6.65 12.43
CA ILE A 181 -4.93 -5.28 12.63
C ILE A 181 -4.30 -4.69 13.89
N SER A 182 -3.80 -3.46 13.77
CA SER A 182 -3.47 -2.54 14.85
C SER A 182 -4.36 -1.30 14.73
N GLN A 183 -4.80 -0.73 15.84
CA GLN A 183 -5.51 0.56 15.85
C GLN A 183 -4.53 1.69 16.14
N PHE A 184 -4.79 2.87 15.58
CA PHE A 184 -4.05 4.11 15.84
C PHE A 184 -5.03 5.28 16.02
N GLY A 185 -4.57 6.37 16.63
CA GLY A 185 -5.41 7.51 17.01
C GLY A 185 -5.61 7.58 18.52
N GLY A 186 -6.83 7.87 18.98
CA GLY A 186 -7.15 7.96 20.42
C GLY A 186 -6.88 9.35 21.03
N PHE A 187 -7.09 10.40 20.25
CA PHE A 187 -7.03 11.78 20.72
C PHE A 187 -8.04 12.06 21.86
N SER A 188 -7.72 13.05 22.71
CA SER A 188 -8.60 13.48 23.79
C SER A 188 -8.78 15.00 23.78
N PRO A 189 -10.01 15.50 23.56
CA PRO A 189 -11.22 14.74 23.27
C PRO A 189 -11.18 13.97 21.92
N PRO A 190 -12.06 12.97 21.73
CA PRO A 190 -12.06 12.16 20.51
C PRO A 190 -12.34 12.98 19.26
N ILE A 191 -11.47 12.87 18.26
CA ILE A 191 -11.64 13.42 16.92
C ILE A 191 -11.56 12.30 15.89
N ASN A 192 -12.49 12.28 14.92
CA ASN A 192 -12.61 11.18 13.96
C ASN A 192 -11.65 11.31 12.78
N VAL A 193 -11.31 10.19 12.13
CA VAL A 193 -10.50 10.20 10.90
C VAL A 193 -11.23 10.98 9.81
N SER A 194 -10.57 11.99 9.25
CA SER A 194 -11.10 12.78 8.14
C SER A 194 -10.45 12.42 6.81
N ALA A 195 -9.13 12.20 6.79
CA ALA A 195 -8.38 11.87 5.59
C ALA A 195 -7.24 10.89 5.89
N ILE A 196 -6.87 10.09 4.90
CA ILE A 196 -5.63 9.31 4.93
C ILE A 196 -4.99 9.43 3.54
N THR A 197 -3.75 9.90 3.49
CA THR A 197 -3.00 10.18 2.26
C THR A 197 -1.63 9.53 2.31
N ALA A 198 -1.03 9.26 1.15
CA ALA A 198 0.28 8.65 1.06
C ALA A 198 1.12 9.22 -0.08
N ASP A 199 2.43 9.30 0.14
CA ASP A 199 3.38 9.69 -0.90
C ASP A 199 3.93 8.49 -1.69
N GLN A 200 4.74 8.78 -2.71
CA GLN A 200 5.37 7.75 -3.54
C GLN A 200 6.49 6.96 -2.83
N TYR A 201 6.97 7.44 -1.69
CA TYR A 201 8.02 6.79 -0.90
C TYR A 201 7.45 5.82 0.13
N GLY A 202 6.12 5.81 0.29
CA GLY A 202 5.40 4.91 1.18
C GLY A 202 5.17 5.50 2.58
N TYR A 203 5.40 6.79 2.76
CA TYR A 203 4.92 7.48 3.95
C TYR A 203 3.40 7.68 3.86
N VAL A 204 2.74 7.62 5.00
CA VAL A 204 1.28 7.75 5.09
C VAL A 204 0.93 8.73 6.20
N THR A 205 0.09 9.72 5.91
CA THR A 205 -0.47 10.62 6.92
C THR A 205 -1.95 10.31 7.12
N ALA A 206 -2.33 10.04 8.36
CA ALA A 206 -3.72 9.99 8.78
C ALA A 206 -4.08 11.30 9.51
N THR A 207 -5.14 11.95 9.05
CA THR A 207 -5.63 13.23 9.56
C THR A 207 -6.96 13.04 10.27
N PHE A 208 -7.15 13.77 11.37
CA PHE A 208 -8.30 13.65 12.26
C PHE A 208 -8.94 15.01 12.51
N GLY A 209 -10.24 14.99 12.81
CA GLY A 209 -11.01 16.19 13.15
C GLY A 209 -11.40 17.03 11.94
N SER A 210 -11.42 18.35 12.13
CA SER A 210 -11.94 19.30 11.14
C SER A 210 -10.88 20.32 10.70
N PHE A 211 -10.93 20.69 9.42
CA PHE A 211 -10.03 21.68 8.82
C PHE A 211 -10.59 23.11 8.90
N THR A 212 -11.87 23.27 9.24
CA THR A 212 -12.58 24.57 9.24
C THR A 212 -12.84 25.11 10.64
N GLY A 213 -12.06 24.65 11.62
CA GLY A 213 -12.17 25.00 13.03
C GLY A 213 -12.51 23.79 13.91
N GLY A 214 -12.11 23.85 15.19
CA GLY A 214 -12.19 22.74 16.13
C GLY A 214 -10.85 22.06 16.35
N GLU A 215 -10.86 20.93 17.05
CA GLU A 215 -9.66 20.13 17.28
C GLU A 215 -9.31 19.31 16.04
N SER A 216 -8.01 19.23 15.76
CA SER A 216 -7.46 18.47 14.65
C SER A 216 -6.11 17.91 15.07
N GLY A 217 -5.78 16.77 14.48
CA GLY A 217 -4.50 16.13 14.69
C GLY A 217 -4.14 15.25 13.51
N PHE A 218 -2.87 14.86 13.46
CA PHE A 218 -2.37 13.98 12.43
C PHE A 218 -1.36 12.99 13.01
N ILE A 219 -1.16 11.90 12.28
CA ILE A 219 -0.18 10.87 12.56
C ILE A 219 0.49 10.48 11.25
N VAL A 220 1.82 10.46 11.21
CA VAL A 220 2.63 10.07 10.06
C VAL A 220 3.28 8.71 10.32
N PHE A 221 3.08 7.78 9.39
CA PHE A 221 3.70 6.47 9.37
C PHE A 221 4.76 6.38 8.28
N GLY A 222 5.85 5.71 8.59
CA GLY A 222 6.92 5.42 7.66
C GLY A 222 6.58 4.25 6.72
N PRO A 223 7.41 4.00 5.69
CA PRO A 223 7.21 2.90 4.74
C PRO A 223 7.23 1.50 5.37
N ASP A 224 7.74 1.39 6.60
CA ASP A 224 7.78 0.17 7.39
C ASP A 224 6.68 0.07 8.46
N GLY A 225 5.75 1.03 8.52
CA GLY A 225 4.68 1.12 9.51
C GLY A 225 5.08 1.81 10.83
N SER A 226 6.34 2.22 10.99
CA SER A 226 6.76 2.90 12.22
C SER A 226 6.24 4.33 12.28
N LEU A 227 5.80 4.76 13.46
CA LEU A 227 5.43 6.15 13.73
C LEU A 227 6.63 7.07 13.49
N GLN A 228 6.44 8.12 12.68
CA GLN A 228 7.45 9.12 12.36
C GLN A 228 7.20 10.45 13.07
N GLU A 229 5.93 10.86 13.10
CA GLU A 229 5.50 12.14 13.63
C GLU A 229 4.03 12.08 14.03
N ASP A 230 3.66 12.85 15.04
CA ASP A 230 2.28 13.17 15.36
C ASP A 230 2.19 14.63 15.83
N GLY A 231 0.99 15.20 15.76
CA GLY A 231 0.79 16.59 16.13
C GLY A 231 -0.65 17.04 16.00
N GLY A 232 -0.87 18.33 16.32
CA GLY A 232 -2.11 19.03 16.03
C GLY A 232 -2.13 19.55 14.59
N GLY A 233 -3.32 19.84 14.06
CA GLY A 233 -3.47 20.36 12.69
C GLY A 233 -3.93 19.29 11.71
N ALA A 234 -3.79 19.60 10.42
CA ALA A 234 -4.48 18.88 9.35
C ALA A 234 -3.55 18.55 8.17
N ASP A 235 -2.42 17.96 8.50
CA ASP A 235 -1.35 17.65 7.54
C ASP A 235 -1.76 16.51 6.60
N PHE A 236 -1.21 16.54 5.39
CA PHE A 236 -1.49 15.56 4.33
C PHE A 236 -0.27 15.37 3.42
N MET A 237 -0.27 14.26 2.68
CA MET A 237 0.76 13.93 1.70
C MET A 237 0.24 14.06 0.27
N LEU A 238 1.10 14.58 -0.60
CA LEU A 238 0.86 14.63 -2.03
C LEU A 238 1.43 13.37 -2.71
N ASN A 239 0.78 12.95 -3.79
CA ASN A 239 1.23 11.86 -4.62
C ASN A 239 1.59 12.37 -6.03
N THR A 240 2.48 11.67 -6.72
CA THR A 240 2.92 12.05 -8.08
C THR A 240 1.98 11.59 -9.18
N VAL A 241 1.09 10.65 -8.90
CA VAL A 241 0.13 10.08 -9.88
C VAL A 241 -1.33 10.33 -9.52
N GLN A 242 -1.60 10.81 -8.31
CA GLN A 242 -2.95 11.16 -7.85
C GLN A 242 -2.95 12.53 -7.18
N ALA A 243 -3.85 13.41 -7.61
CA ALA A 243 -4.15 14.62 -6.86
C ALA A 243 -4.92 14.25 -5.58
N VAL A 244 -4.75 15.04 -4.53
CA VAL A 244 -5.67 14.96 -3.39
C VAL A 244 -7.03 15.46 -3.88
N LEU A 245 -8.04 14.58 -3.90
CA LEU A 245 -9.37 14.98 -4.33
C LEU A 245 -9.95 15.96 -3.29
N PRO A 246 -10.40 17.15 -3.69
CA PRO A 246 -11.01 18.11 -2.78
C PRO A 246 -12.27 17.57 -2.09
N SER A 247 -12.93 16.53 -2.62
CA SER A 247 -14.08 15.87 -1.99
C SER A 247 -13.71 14.83 -0.92
N THR A 248 -12.41 14.53 -0.76
CA THR A 248 -11.85 13.68 0.31
C THR A 248 -11.09 14.48 1.37
N LEU A 249 -10.98 15.80 1.18
CA LEU A 249 -10.61 16.75 2.22
C LEU A 249 -11.90 17.43 2.69
N PRO A 250 -12.10 17.64 3.99
CA PRO A 250 -13.33 18.24 4.50
C PRO A 250 -13.51 19.70 4.08
#